data_AF-A0A3D4ZJG7-F1
#
_entry.id   AF-A0A3D4ZJG7-F1
#
_cell.length_a   1.000
_cell.length_b   1.000
_cell.length_c   1.000
_cell.angle_alpha   90.00
_cell.angle_beta   90.00
_cell.angle_gamma   90.00
#
_symmetry.space_group_name_H-M   'P 1'
#
loop_
_entity.id
_entity.type
_entity.pdbx_description
1 polymer ?
#
loop_
_entity_poly.entity_id
_entity_poly.type
_entity_poly.pdbx_seq_one_letter_code
_entity_poly.pdbx_strand_id
1 'polypeptide(L)' 'MDISPLQQARYAYQPKLPAILRKDITSIAPAFGEATSAATDADAVKALFPHTYGMSRVTFTEGD' A
#
# COMPACT_ATOMS: atom_id res chain seq x y z
N MET A 1 32.02 4.75 -14.03
CA MET A 1 31.75 4.85 -12.58
C MET A 1 32.13 3.50 -12.00
N ASP A 2 33.29 3.40 -11.35
CA ASP A 2 33.74 2.13 -10.78
C ASP A 2 33.02 1.89 -9.46
N ILE A 3 32.13 0.89 -9.45
CA ILE A 3 31.35 0.48 -8.29
C ILE A 3 32.10 -0.62 -7.54
N SER A 4 32.23 -0.47 -6.22
CA SER A 4 32.96 -1.40 -5.36
C SER A 4 32.31 -2.79 -5.32
N PRO A 5 33.06 -3.85 -4.99
CA PRO A 5 32.50 -5.20 -4.90
C PRO A 5 31.30 -5.31 -3.95
N LEU A 6 31.30 -4.56 -2.84
CA LEU A 6 30.18 -4.51 -1.91
C LEU A 6 28.94 -3.84 -2.53
N GLN A 7 29.14 -2.78 -3.32
CA GLN A 7 28.05 -2.13 -4.04
C GLN A 7 27.46 -3.08 -5.09
N GLN A 8 28.29 -3.81 -5.83
CA GLN A 8 27.84 -4.82 -6.79
C GLN A 8 26.97 -5.90 -6.11
N ALA A 9 27.42 -6.43 -4.96
CA ALA A 9 26.64 -7.39 -4.18
C ALA A 9 25.32 -6.80 -3.67
N ARG A 10 25.32 -5.52 -3.25
CA ARG A 10 24.10 -4.83 -2.81
C ARG A 10 23.11 -4.63 -3.95
N TYR A 11 23.57 -4.31 -5.15
CA TYR A 11 22.71 -4.14 -6.33
C TYR A 11 22.08 -5.44 -6.82
N ALA A 12 22.72 -6.59 -6.56
CA ALA A 12 22.15 -7.89 -6.89
C ALA A 12 21.00 -8.34 -5.97
N TYR A 13 20.80 -7.66 -4.83
CA TYR A 13 19.75 -8.02 -3.89
C TYR A 13 18.35 -7.75 -4.47
N GLN A 14 17.51 -8.78 -4.50
CA GLN A 14 16.10 -8.66 -4.83
C GLN A 14 15.26 -8.50 -3.55
N PRO A 15 14.55 -7.36 -3.37
CA PRO A 15 13.67 -7.17 -2.22
C PRO A 15 12.56 -8.21 -2.14
N LYS A 16 12.27 -8.66 -0.91
CA LYS A 16 11.19 -9.61 -0.66
C LYS A 16 9.84 -8.89 -0.72
N LEU A 17 9.08 -9.12 -1.79
CA LEU A 17 7.72 -8.62 -1.92
C LEU A 17 6.71 -9.52 -1.19
N PRO A 18 5.60 -8.98 -0.66
CA PRO A 18 4.43 -9.77 -0.23
C PRO A 18 3.97 -10.71 -1.34
N ALA A 19 3.48 -11.90 -0.99
CA ALA A 19 3.11 -12.94 -1.96
C ALA A 19 2.08 -12.47 -2.99
N ILE A 20 1.08 -11.69 -2.55
CA ILE A 20 0.03 -11.17 -3.43
C ILE A 20 0.57 -10.21 -4.51
N LEU A 21 1.61 -9.43 -4.20
CA LEU A 21 2.22 -8.48 -5.15
C LEU A 21 3.16 -9.14 -6.16
N ARG A 22 3.37 -10.47 -6.05
CA ARG A 22 4.12 -11.25 -7.04
C ARG A 22 3.21 -11.84 -8.13
N LYS A 23 1.89 -11.73 -7.98
CA LYS A 23 0.93 -12.19 -8.98
C LYS A 23 0.76 -11.17 -10.11
N ASP A 24 0.12 -11.59 -11.21
CA ASP A 24 -0.26 -10.66 -12.28
C ASP A 24 -1.20 -9.60 -11.72
N ILE A 25 -1.03 -8.34 -12.14
CA ILE A 25 -1.85 -7.22 -11.68
C ILE A 25 -3.34 -7.43 -11.96
N THR A 26 -3.67 -8.18 -13.02
CA THR A 26 -5.05 -8.53 -13.39
C THR A 26 -5.69 -9.53 -12.43
N SER A 27 -4.88 -10.30 -11.70
CA SER A 27 -5.32 -11.31 -10.72
C SER A 27 -5.40 -10.79 -9.28
N ILE A 28 -5.28 -9.48 -9.08
CA ILE A 28 -5.32 -8.83 -7.77
C ILE A 28 -6.59 -7.98 -7.68
N ALA A 29 -7.43 -8.25 -6.69
CA ALA A 29 -8.64 -7.49 -6.42
C ALA A 29 -8.56 -6.71 -5.10
N PRO A 30 -9.13 -5.49 -5.03
CA PRO A 30 -9.26 -4.76 -3.77
C PRO A 30 -10.44 -5.28 -2.94
N ALA A 31 -10.19 -5.62 -1.69
CA ALA A 31 -11.18 -5.90 -0.67
C ALA A 31 -11.35 -4.68 0.24
N PHE A 32 -12.56 -4.10 0.25
CA PHE A 32 -12.91 -2.94 1.08
C PHE A 32 -13.36 -3.39 2.46
N GLY A 33 -12.67 -2.90 3.49
CA GLY A 33 -12.98 -3.12 4.90
C GLY A 33 -13.66 -1.90 5.53
N GLU A 34 -13.42 -1.74 6.84
CA GLU A 34 -14.04 -0.69 7.66
C GLU A 34 -13.67 0.73 7.22
N ALA A 35 -14.63 1.64 7.35
CA ALA A 35 -14.44 3.08 7.19
C ALA A 35 -13.44 3.61 8.23
N THR A 36 -12.58 4.52 7.81
CA THR A 36 -11.60 5.15 8.71
C THR A 36 -12.19 6.32 9.48
N SER A 37 -11.62 6.66 10.64
CA SER A 37 -11.97 7.87 11.39
C SER A 37 -10.71 8.54 11.92
N ALA A 38 -10.77 9.85 12.15
CA ALA A 38 -9.69 10.55 12.84
C ALA A 38 -9.59 10.07 14.30
N ALA A 39 -8.36 10.05 14.83
CA ALA A 39 -8.11 9.70 16.22
C ALA A 39 -8.59 10.80 17.20
N THR A 40 -8.55 12.06 16.77
CA THR A 40 -9.06 13.22 17.52
C THR A 40 -9.75 14.20 16.56
N ASP A 41 -10.62 15.06 17.10
CA ASP A 41 -11.25 16.18 16.38
C ASP A 41 -11.98 15.78 15.08
N ALA A 42 -12.65 14.63 15.11
CA ALA A 42 -13.30 14.01 13.96
C ALA A 42 -14.21 14.98 13.17
N ASP A 43 -14.95 15.85 13.86
CA ASP A 43 -15.86 16.80 13.22
C ASP A 43 -15.12 17.91 12.47
N ALA A 44 -14.03 18.44 13.04
CA ALA A 44 -13.20 19.45 12.40
C ALA A 44 -12.45 18.87 11.19
N VAL A 45 -11.90 17.67 11.34
CA VAL A 45 -11.20 16.96 10.25
C VAL A 45 -12.16 16.61 9.12
N LYS A 46 -13.39 16.18 9.44
CA LYS A 46 -14.42 15.91 8.44
C LYS A 46 -14.80 17.17 7.65
N ALA A 47 -14.89 18.32 8.32
CA ALA A 47 -15.18 19.59 7.66
C ALA A 47 -14.05 20.03 6.70
N LEU A 48 -12.80 19.73 7.02
CA LEU A 48 -11.64 20.02 6.17
C LEU A 48 -11.52 19.10 4.96
N PHE A 49 -12.01 17.86 5.05
CA PHE A 49 -11.86 16.83 4.02
C PHE A 49 -13.21 16.24 3.55
N PRO A 50 -14.10 17.04 2.94
CA PRO A 50 -15.47 16.62 2.63
C PRO A 50 -15.57 15.48 1.61
N HIS A 51 -14.54 15.26 0.79
CA HIS A 51 -14.56 14.25 -0.28
C HIS A 51 -13.76 12.99 0.03
N THR A 52 -12.98 12.99 1.11
CA THR A 52 -12.02 11.91 1.41
C THR A 52 -12.08 11.40 2.84
N TYR A 53 -12.73 12.13 3.76
CA TYR A 53 -12.90 11.68 5.12
C TYR A 53 -13.80 10.43 5.18
N GLY A 54 -13.35 9.40 5.91
CA GLY A 54 -14.14 8.19 6.11
C GLY A 54 -13.96 7.10 5.06
N MET A 55 -13.01 7.22 4.14
CA MET A 55 -12.73 6.16 3.16
C MET A 55 -12.38 4.83 3.85
N SER A 56 -12.83 3.74 3.23
CA SER A 56 -12.60 2.38 3.73
C SER A 56 -11.14 1.95 3.62
N ARG A 57 -10.69 1.14 4.58
CA ARG A 57 -9.42 0.41 4.46
C ARG A 57 -9.49 -0.56 3.27
N VAL A 58 -8.42 -0.66 2.50
CA VAL A 58 -8.34 -1.58 1.37
C VAL A 58 -7.25 -2.62 1.64
N THR A 59 -7.58 -3.89 1.41
CA THR A 59 -6.63 -5.01 1.42
C THR A 59 -6.61 -5.64 0.03
N PHE A 60 -5.47 -6.15 -0.43
CA PHE A 60 -5.41 -6.88 -1.70
C PHE A 60 -5.58 -8.38 -1.49
N THR A 61 -6.47 -8.98 -2.26
CA THR A 61 -6.74 -10.42 -2.30
C THR A 61 -6.56 -10.95 -3.72
N GLU A 62 -6.55 -12.27 -3.86
CA GLU A 62 -6.61 -12.89 -5.18
C GLU A 62 -7.96 -12.54 -5.81
N GLY A 63 -7.92 -12.01 -7.03
CA GLY A 63 -9.09 -11.79 -7.89
C GLY A 63 -9.34 -13.00 -8.78
N ASP A 64 -10.57 -13.09 -9.27
CA ASP A 64 -11.01 -14.14 -10.21
C ASP A 64 -10.45 -13.96 -11.63
#